data_AF-A0A2P6RMF6-F1
#
_entry.id   AF-A0A2P6RMF6-F1
#
_cell.length_a   1.000
_cell.length_b   1.000
_cell.length_c   1.000
_cell.angle_alpha   90.00
_cell.angle_beta   90.00
_cell.angle_gamma   90.00
#
_symmetry.space_group_name_H-M   'P 1'
#
loop_
_entity.id
_entity.type
_entity.pdbx_description
1 polymer ?
#
loop_
_entity_poly.entity_id
_entity_poly.type
_entity_poly.pdbx_seq_one_letter_code
_entity_poly.pdbx_strand_id
1 'polypeptide(L)'
;MTCIATEDDVDVFVSGYAFRLKIWHERGLTLLRRETGNEHVKKVSNVDKELYFRSQHSSMINGFQTCFPAYGPVVRLAKRWAASHLFSASLVEEAIELLVAYIFLKPLPFNAPCSRVTGFLRFLRLLSDYDWTFSALVVDINNDLTSNDEKEIRENFMLSRKGYEENPQNVNSAMFLATSYDKASEAWTKFSPNSMLKRLMAYAGSSANLLTKLILEDHSDSYRWECLFRTPLNNYDAVILLHREKLPYPQRLLFPSELHQGVHVARGNASKGFHPFLLPGDFKGSSEDLRNKVLVNFDPLRCFVGDLEKEYSNTFKLWYDCLGGDAVGITWGGCISKKRGREEADEEVKDPIDLLKDVGKVGTGFVRGIYLLKAPRRS
;
A
#
# COMPACT_ATOMS: atom_id res chain seq x y z
N MET A 1 -15.08 20.33 22.41
CA MET A 1 -14.41 20.27 21.09
C MET A 1 -13.04 20.87 21.28
N THR A 2 -11.99 20.11 21.00
CA THR A 2 -10.60 20.55 21.21
C THR A 2 -9.91 20.60 19.87
N CYS A 3 -9.16 21.67 19.60
CA CYS A 3 -8.47 21.86 18.32
C CYS A 3 -6.96 22.05 18.52
N ILE A 4 -6.16 21.54 17.59
CA ILE A 4 -4.70 21.74 17.52
C ILE A 4 -4.39 22.20 16.11
N ALA A 5 -3.88 23.42 15.98
CA ALA A 5 -3.46 23.95 14.68
C ALA A 5 -1.94 23.79 14.53
N THR A 6 -1.52 23.33 13.36
CA THR A 6 -0.14 23.40 12.86
C THR A 6 -0.11 24.36 11.67
N GLU A 7 1.07 24.56 11.07
CA GLU A 7 1.20 25.37 9.84
C GLU A 7 0.41 24.77 8.68
N ASP A 8 0.36 23.43 8.59
CA ASP A 8 -0.25 22.72 7.46
C ASP A 8 -1.71 22.30 7.71
N ASP A 9 -2.07 21.98 8.97
CA ASP A 9 -3.28 21.22 9.29
C ASP A 9 -3.96 21.71 10.59
N VAL A 10 -5.26 21.39 10.76
CA VAL A 10 -5.97 21.55 12.04
C VAL A 10 -6.58 20.21 12.48
N ASP A 11 -6.10 19.68 13.60
CA ASP A 11 -6.64 18.47 14.23
C ASP A 11 -7.77 18.83 15.19
N VAL A 12 -8.95 18.24 14.99
CA VAL A 12 -10.19 18.48 15.71
C VAL A 12 -10.65 17.21 16.42
N PHE A 13 -10.80 17.28 17.75
CA PHE A 13 -11.25 16.17 18.57
C PHE A 13 -12.70 16.34 19.02
N VAL A 14 -13.56 15.40 18.61
CA VAL A 14 -15.00 15.40 18.90
C VAL A 14 -15.46 13.97 19.14
N SER A 15 -16.15 13.73 20.27
CA SER A 15 -16.82 12.46 20.58
C SER A 15 -15.96 11.20 20.45
N GLY A 16 -14.67 11.29 20.80
CA GLY A 16 -13.72 10.17 20.71
C GLY A 16 -13.10 9.97 19.33
N TYR A 17 -13.41 10.83 18.36
CA TYR A 17 -12.81 10.85 17.03
C TYR A 17 -11.84 12.03 16.88
N ALA A 18 -10.85 11.85 15.99
CA ALA A 18 -9.94 12.90 15.57
C ALA A 18 -10.12 13.13 14.06
N PHE A 19 -10.33 14.39 13.68
CA PHE A 19 -10.47 14.82 12.29
C PHE A 19 -9.34 15.77 11.95
N ARG A 20 -8.61 15.48 10.87
CA ARG A 20 -7.59 16.39 10.34
C ARG A 20 -8.19 17.22 9.21
N LEU A 21 -8.23 18.54 9.40
CA LEU A 21 -8.70 19.48 8.41
C LEU A 21 -7.49 20.03 7.65
N LYS A 22 -7.56 19.95 6.31
CA LYS A 22 -6.60 20.56 5.39
C LYS A 22 -7.33 21.58 4.52
N ILE A 23 -6.69 22.71 4.26
CA ILE A 23 -7.26 23.73 3.38
C ILE A 23 -6.82 23.41 1.96
N TRP A 24 -7.80 23.30 1.05
CA TRP A 24 -7.56 23.20 -0.38
C TRP A 24 -8.29 24.33 -1.10
N HIS A 25 -7.64 24.92 -2.09
CA HIS A 25 -8.22 26.01 -2.89
C HIS A 25 -8.02 25.73 -4.37
N GLU A 26 -9.09 25.88 -5.17
CA GLU A 26 -9.11 25.55 -6.60
C GLU A 26 -8.02 26.28 -7.41
N ARG A 27 -7.70 27.52 -7.03
CA ARG A 27 -6.63 28.30 -7.68
C ARG A 27 -5.22 27.90 -7.25
N GLY A 28 -5.05 27.09 -6.21
CA GLY A 28 -3.72 26.70 -5.70
C GLY A 28 -2.85 26.09 -6.81
N LEU A 29 -3.41 25.10 -7.52
CA LEU A 29 -2.72 24.41 -8.61
C LEU A 29 -2.37 25.32 -9.81
N THR A 30 -3.21 26.31 -10.11
CA THR A 30 -2.98 27.22 -11.26
C THR A 30 -1.97 28.32 -10.93
N LEU A 31 -1.95 28.79 -9.68
CA LEU A 31 -0.98 29.78 -9.19
C LEU A 31 0.42 29.17 -9.10
N LEU A 32 0.55 27.94 -8.57
CA LEU A 32 1.85 27.26 -8.41
C LEU A 32 2.50 26.88 -9.74
N ARG A 33 1.72 26.65 -10.82
CA ARG A 33 2.27 26.42 -12.17
C ARG A 33 3.02 27.64 -12.72
N ARG A 34 2.71 28.87 -12.27
CA ARG A 34 3.37 30.10 -12.75
C ARG A 34 4.73 30.34 -12.10
N GLU A 35 5.00 29.73 -10.95
CA GLU A 35 6.23 29.89 -10.17
C GLU A 35 7.14 28.65 -10.28
N THR A 36 7.38 28.19 -11.52
CA THR A 36 8.18 26.99 -11.76
C THR A 36 9.67 27.24 -11.47
N GLY A 37 10.15 26.85 -10.28
CA GLY A 37 11.59 26.95 -9.96
C GLY A 37 11.98 26.58 -8.52
N ASN A 38 11.08 26.73 -7.55
CA ASN A 38 11.38 26.49 -6.13
C ASN A 38 10.91 25.09 -5.66
N GLU A 39 11.72 24.39 -4.85
CA GLU A 39 11.39 23.08 -4.27
C GLU A 39 10.16 23.12 -3.37
N HIS A 40 9.98 24.21 -2.62
CA HIS A 40 8.77 24.42 -1.80
C HIS A 40 7.51 24.47 -2.66
N VAL A 41 7.56 25.14 -3.82
CA VAL A 41 6.43 25.22 -4.76
C VAL A 41 6.08 23.85 -5.34
N LYS A 42 7.09 23.01 -5.63
CA LYS A 42 6.87 21.61 -6.06
C LYS A 42 6.20 20.76 -4.98
N LYS A 43 6.61 20.91 -3.72
CA LYS A 43 6.04 20.18 -2.59
C LYS A 43 4.57 20.56 -2.36
N VAL A 44 4.25 21.85 -2.32
CA VAL A 44 2.87 22.34 -2.17
C VAL A 44 2.01 21.88 -3.35
N SER A 45 2.53 21.95 -4.58
CA SER A 45 1.80 21.48 -5.77
C SER A 45 1.48 19.98 -5.71
N ASN A 46 2.31 19.16 -5.07
CA ASN A 46 2.01 17.72 -4.92
C ASN A 46 0.91 17.47 -3.88
N VAL A 47 0.93 18.20 -2.76
CA VAL A 47 -0.10 18.10 -1.72
C VAL A 47 -1.47 18.55 -2.26
N ASP A 48 -1.52 19.65 -3.00
CA ASP A 48 -2.77 20.14 -3.60
C ASP A 48 -3.35 19.17 -4.64
N LYS A 49 -2.49 18.50 -5.42
CA LYS A 49 -2.91 17.46 -6.36
C LYS A 49 -3.49 16.25 -5.61
N GLU A 50 -2.82 15.81 -4.55
CA GLU A 50 -3.27 14.70 -3.73
C GLU A 50 -4.63 15.00 -3.06
N LEU A 51 -4.80 16.20 -2.52
CA LEU A 51 -6.07 16.64 -1.94
C LEU A 51 -7.19 16.67 -2.98
N TYR A 52 -6.90 17.15 -4.19
CA TYR A 52 -7.85 17.12 -5.30
C TYR A 52 -8.26 15.68 -5.67
N PHE A 53 -7.30 14.78 -5.87
CA PHE A 53 -7.62 13.40 -6.24
C PHE A 53 -8.41 12.68 -5.14
N ARG A 54 -8.03 12.85 -3.87
CA ARG A 54 -8.74 12.26 -2.73
C ARG A 54 -10.17 12.79 -2.59
N SER A 55 -10.39 14.09 -2.81
CA SER A 55 -11.73 14.68 -2.72
C SER A 55 -12.66 14.16 -3.81
N GLN A 56 -12.18 14.13 -5.06
CA GLN A 56 -12.95 13.60 -6.19
C GLN A 56 -13.22 12.11 -6.05
N HIS A 57 -12.21 11.33 -5.67
CA HIS A 57 -12.36 9.89 -5.42
C HIS A 57 -13.39 9.61 -4.33
N SER A 58 -13.28 10.27 -3.17
CA SER A 58 -14.19 10.07 -2.05
C SER A 58 -15.64 10.38 -2.40
N SER A 59 -15.88 11.49 -3.11
CA SER A 59 -17.23 11.86 -3.58
C SER A 59 -17.81 10.79 -4.52
N MET A 60 -17.02 10.37 -5.51
CA MET A 60 -17.44 9.41 -6.54
C MET A 60 -17.75 8.03 -5.94
N ILE A 61 -16.87 7.50 -5.11
CA ILE A 61 -17.06 6.21 -4.44
C ILE A 61 -18.24 6.25 -3.45
N ASN A 62 -18.42 7.37 -2.75
CA ASN A 62 -19.54 7.51 -1.81
C ASN A 62 -20.90 7.46 -2.54
N GLY A 63 -21.01 8.06 -3.73
CA GLY A 63 -22.18 7.88 -4.59
C GLY A 63 -22.34 6.42 -5.03
N PHE A 64 -21.27 5.83 -5.54
CA PHE A 64 -21.28 4.47 -6.10
C PHE A 64 -21.72 3.38 -5.12
N GLN A 65 -21.25 3.44 -3.86
CA GLN A 65 -21.62 2.42 -2.86
C GLN A 65 -23.12 2.39 -2.56
N THR A 66 -23.84 3.49 -2.77
CA THR A 66 -25.30 3.54 -2.57
C THR A 66 -26.06 2.79 -3.67
N CYS A 67 -25.48 2.70 -4.87
CA CYS A 67 -26.04 1.94 -5.99
C CYS A 67 -25.83 0.43 -5.83
N PHE A 68 -24.73 0.00 -5.20
CA PHE A 68 -24.34 -1.40 -5.10
C PHE A 68 -24.07 -1.81 -3.64
N PRO A 69 -25.07 -2.36 -2.92
CA PRO A 69 -24.91 -2.71 -1.50
C PRO A 69 -23.77 -3.70 -1.20
N ALA A 70 -23.46 -4.59 -2.15
CA ALA A 70 -22.37 -5.56 -2.02
C ALA A 70 -20.97 -4.95 -2.20
N TYR A 71 -20.85 -3.73 -2.75
CA TYR A 71 -19.57 -3.10 -3.07
C TYR A 71 -18.68 -2.92 -1.83
N GLY A 72 -19.18 -2.26 -0.79
CA GLY A 72 -18.41 -2.00 0.43
C GLY A 72 -17.86 -3.28 1.08
N PRO A 73 -18.67 -4.33 1.29
CA PRO A 73 -18.19 -5.62 1.75
C PRO A 73 -17.11 -6.26 0.87
N VAL A 74 -17.20 -6.15 -0.47
CA VAL A 74 -16.19 -6.67 -1.39
C VAL A 74 -14.88 -5.88 -1.27
N VAL A 75 -14.95 -4.55 -1.26
CA VAL A 75 -13.77 -3.67 -1.08
C VAL A 75 -13.05 -4.02 0.22
N ARG A 76 -13.78 -4.21 1.32
CA ARG A 76 -13.19 -4.56 2.62
C ARG A 76 -12.41 -5.87 2.56
N LEU A 77 -12.94 -6.89 1.87
CA LEU A 77 -12.23 -8.15 1.65
C LEU A 77 -11.00 -7.96 0.76
N ALA A 78 -11.13 -7.22 -0.34
CA ALA A 78 -10.05 -6.96 -1.28
C ALA A 78 -8.88 -6.21 -0.62
N LYS A 79 -9.17 -5.13 0.12
CA LYS A 79 -8.20 -4.36 0.91
C LYS A 79 -7.50 -5.24 1.94
N ARG A 80 -8.28 -6.02 2.70
CA ARG A 80 -7.72 -6.91 3.72
C ARG A 80 -6.83 -7.98 3.11
N TRP A 81 -7.23 -8.56 1.98
CA TRP A 81 -6.43 -9.57 1.26
C TRP A 81 -5.11 -8.98 0.78
N ALA A 82 -5.14 -7.85 0.08
CA ALA A 82 -3.94 -7.19 -0.43
C ALA A 82 -2.96 -6.82 0.70
N ALA A 83 -3.49 -6.25 1.78
CA ALA A 83 -2.71 -5.90 2.95
C ALA A 83 -2.12 -7.15 3.64
N SER A 84 -2.93 -8.21 3.84
CA SER A 84 -2.45 -9.46 4.48
C SER A 84 -1.36 -10.19 3.70
N HIS A 85 -1.29 -9.97 2.38
CA HIS A 85 -0.22 -10.49 1.52
C HIS A 85 0.99 -9.56 1.39
N LEU A 86 1.02 -8.48 2.18
CA LEU A 86 2.08 -7.48 2.26
C LEU A 86 2.20 -6.56 1.03
N PHE A 87 1.10 -6.33 0.32
CA PHE A 87 1.08 -5.49 -0.90
C PHE A 87 0.72 -4.03 -0.65
N SER A 88 0.72 -3.53 0.59
CA SER A 88 0.31 -2.15 0.91
C SER A 88 1.18 -1.07 0.26
N ALA A 89 2.44 -1.38 -0.09
CA ALA A 89 3.31 -0.50 -0.86
C ALA A 89 3.08 -0.58 -2.38
N SER A 90 2.51 -1.69 -2.86
CA SER A 90 2.32 -1.97 -4.29
C SER A 90 0.98 -1.48 -4.82
N LEU A 91 -0.03 -1.51 -3.96
CA LEU A 91 -1.41 -1.24 -4.32
C LEU A 91 -2.06 -0.44 -3.19
N VAL A 92 -2.28 0.85 -3.44
CA VAL A 92 -2.96 1.75 -2.50
C VAL A 92 -4.45 1.42 -2.42
N GLU A 93 -5.09 1.88 -1.35
CA GLU A 93 -6.48 1.54 -1.04
C GLU A 93 -7.46 2.04 -2.10
N GLU A 94 -7.23 3.23 -2.63
CA GLU A 94 -8.03 3.87 -3.68
C GLU A 94 -7.96 3.10 -5.00
N ALA A 95 -6.80 2.52 -5.34
CA ALA A 95 -6.66 1.66 -6.50
C ALA A 95 -7.50 0.39 -6.34
N ILE A 96 -7.54 -0.21 -5.13
CA ILE A 96 -8.39 -1.38 -4.84
C ILE A 96 -9.86 -1.02 -5.00
N GLU A 97 -10.28 0.15 -4.52
CA GLU A 97 -11.64 0.66 -4.68
C GLU A 97 -12.04 0.76 -6.15
N LEU A 98 -11.18 1.34 -7.00
CA LEU A 98 -11.42 1.43 -8.45
C LEU A 98 -11.48 0.06 -9.13
N LEU A 99 -10.58 -0.87 -8.79
CA LEU A 99 -10.58 -2.23 -9.33
C LEU A 99 -11.87 -2.97 -8.97
N VAL A 100 -12.36 -2.80 -7.74
CA VAL A 100 -13.65 -3.36 -7.34
C VAL A 100 -14.79 -2.63 -8.04
N ALA A 101 -14.75 -1.30 -8.20
CA ALA A 101 -15.80 -0.59 -8.93
C ALA A 101 -15.92 -1.10 -10.38
N TYR A 102 -14.78 -1.37 -11.03
CA TYR A 102 -14.74 -1.93 -12.38
C TYR A 102 -15.52 -3.23 -12.54
N ILE A 103 -15.41 -4.19 -11.59
CA ILE A 103 -16.14 -5.47 -11.70
C ILE A 103 -17.67 -5.33 -11.53
N PHE A 104 -18.13 -4.23 -10.93
CA PHE A 104 -19.56 -3.90 -10.81
C PHE A 104 -20.05 -3.15 -12.06
N LEU A 105 -19.24 -2.24 -12.61
CA LEU A 105 -19.55 -1.47 -13.82
C LEU A 105 -19.50 -2.29 -15.11
N LYS A 106 -18.54 -3.22 -15.22
CA LYS A 106 -18.34 -4.09 -16.38
C LYS A 106 -18.52 -5.56 -15.97
N PRO A 107 -19.73 -5.99 -15.62
CA PRO A 107 -19.96 -7.31 -15.03
C PRO A 107 -19.98 -8.46 -16.04
N LEU A 108 -20.03 -8.16 -17.34
CA LEU A 108 -20.14 -9.16 -18.41
C LEU A 108 -18.96 -10.16 -18.35
N PRO A 109 -19.22 -11.46 -18.61
CA PRO A 109 -20.45 -12.06 -19.13
C PRO A 109 -21.54 -12.35 -18.08
N PHE A 110 -21.34 -11.95 -16.82
CA PHE A 110 -22.28 -12.18 -15.73
C PHE A 110 -23.07 -10.92 -15.36
N ASN A 111 -23.78 -10.96 -14.23
CA ASN A 111 -24.39 -9.80 -13.58
C ASN A 111 -23.45 -9.18 -12.55
N ALA A 112 -23.73 -7.93 -12.14
CA ALA A 112 -23.00 -7.28 -11.04
C ALA A 112 -22.95 -8.18 -9.80
N PRO A 113 -21.83 -8.24 -9.06
CA PRO A 113 -21.73 -9.11 -7.90
C PRO A 113 -22.78 -8.81 -6.82
N CYS A 114 -23.58 -9.82 -6.45
CA CYS A 114 -24.57 -9.69 -5.37
C CYS A 114 -24.08 -10.23 -4.02
N SER A 115 -22.88 -10.81 -3.97
CA SER A 115 -22.29 -11.37 -2.76
C SER A 115 -20.84 -10.93 -2.59
N ARG A 116 -20.41 -10.80 -1.33
CA ARG A 116 -19.03 -10.45 -1.00
C ARG A 116 -18.01 -11.48 -1.51
N VAL A 117 -18.37 -12.77 -1.49
CA VAL A 117 -17.48 -13.87 -1.91
C VAL A 117 -17.33 -13.88 -3.43
N THR A 118 -18.43 -13.73 -4.17
CA THR A 118 -18.39 -13.66 -5.64
C THR A 118 -17.65 -12.41 -6.11
N GLY A 119 -17.92 -11.25 -5.51
CA GLY A 119 -17.20 -10.02 -5.85
C GLY A 119 -15.71 -10.13 -5.54
N PHE A 120 -15.35 -10.72 -4.40
CA PHE A 120 -13.95 -10.94 -4.05
C PHE A 120 -13.24 -11.90 -5.02
N LEU A 121 -13.89 -13.01 -5.42
CA LEU A 121 -13.35 -13.91 -6.43
C LEU A 121 -13.11 -13.19 -7.77
N ARG A 122 -14.06 -12.36 -8.21
CA ARG A 122 -13.93 -11.60 -9.46
C ARG A 122 -12.83 -10.54 -9.39
N PHE A 123 -12.65 -9.90 -8.23
CA PHE A 123 -11.51 -9.01 -8.00
C PHE A 123 -10.17 -9.74 -8.15
N LEU A 124 -10.03 -10.93 -7.56
CA LEU A 124 -8.81 -11.73 -7.69
C LEU A 124 -8.55 -12.15 -9.15
N ARG A 125 -9.60 -12.56 -9.87
CA ARG A 125 -9.51 -12.90 -11.31
C ARG A 125 -9.16 -11.69 -12.17
N LEU A 126 -9.75 -10.53 -11.91
CA LEU A 126 -9.39 -9.29 -12.59
C LEU A 126 -7.90 -9.00 -12.40
N LEU A 127 -7.40 -9.08 -11.16
CA LEU A 127 -5.99 -8.87 -10.89
C LEU A 127 -5.08 -9.85 -11.63
N SER A 128 -5.43 -11.15 -11.67
CA SER A 128 -4.58 -12.18 -12.26
C SER A 128 -4.63 -12.23 -13.79
N ASP A 129 -5.79 -11.99 -14.37
CA ASP A 129 -6.08 -12.33 -15.77
C ASP A 129 -6.11 -11.09 -16.68
N TYR A 130 -6.21 -9.88 -16.12
CA TYR A 130 -6.21 -8.65 -16.91
C TYR A 130 -4.84 -8.38 -17.53
N ASP A 131 -4.85 -7.94 -18.79
CA ASP A 131 -3.64 -7.58 -19.52
C ASP A 131 -3.17 -6.17 -19.16
N TRP A 132 -2.49 -6.07 -18.02
CA TRP A 132 -1.90 -4.82 -17.56
C TRP A 132 -0.84 -4.26 -18.51
N THR A 133 -0.26 -5.07 -19.39
CA THR A 133 0.83 -4.63 -20.27
C THR A 133 0.28 -3.82 -21.44
N PHE A 134 -0.77 -4.32 -22.09
CA PHE A 134 -1.28 -3.75 -23.33
C PHE A 134 -2.64 -3.07 -23.19
N SER A 135 -3.26 -3.10 -22.01
CA SER A 135 -4.57 -2.46 -21.78
C SER A 135 -4.55 -1.50 -20.59
N ALA A 136 -5.20 -0.34 -20.79
CA ALA A 136 -5.54 0.60 -19.74
C ALA A 136 -6.90 0.23 -19.12
N LEU A 137 -7.00 0.23 -17.79
CA LEU A 137 -8.25 -0.03 -17.11
C LEU A 137 -8.96 1.29 -16.83
N VAL A 138 -10.04 1.54 -17.57
CA VAL A 138 -10.86 2.77 -17.47
C VAL A 138 -12.05 2.50 -16.56
N VAL A 139 -12.16 3.30 -15.48
CA VAL A 139 -13.25 3.24 -14.50
C VAL A 139 -14.08 4.51 -14.60
N ASP A 140 -15.17 4.41 -15.35
CA ASP A 140 -16.15 5.48 -15.51
C ASP A 140 -17.38 5.19 -14.64
N ILE A 141 -17.41 5.76 -13.44
CA ILE A 141 -18.49 5.54 -12.47
C ILE A 141 -19.76 6.30 -12.87
N ASN A 142 -19.62 7.51 -13.41
CA ASN A 142 -20.74 8.41 -13.68
C ASN A 142 -21.20 8.39 -15.15
N ASN A 143 -20.49 7.67 -16.03
CA ASN A 143 -20.62 7.75 -17.49
C ASN A 143 -20.39 9.16 -18.02
N ASP A 144 -19.39 9.86 -17.46
CA ASP A 144 -19.04 11.24 -17.79
C ASP A 144 -17.84 11.36 -18.76
N LEU A 145 -17.18 10.24 -19.11
CA LEU A 145 -16.10 10.25 -20.09
C LEU A 145 -16.64 10.42 -21.52
N THR A 146 -16.12 11.43 -22.20
CA THR A 146 -16.39 11.68 -23.62
C THR A 146 -15.42 10.90 -24.51
N SER A 147 -15.75 10.77 -25.81
CA SER A 147 -14.84 10.14 -26.78
C SER A 147 -13.48 10.88 -26.90
N ASN A 148 -13.45 12.18 -26.59
CA ASN A 148 -12.19 12.94 -26.54
C ASN A 148 -11.35 12.54 -25.32
N ASP A 149 -12.01 12.30 -24.18
CA ASP A 149 -11.33 11.83 -22.96
C ASP A 149 -10.80 10.40 -23.13
N GLU A 150 -11.55 9.52 -23.78
CA GLU A 150 -11.08 8.17 -24.11
C GLU A 150 -9.86 8.19 -25.05
N LYS A 151 -9.82 9.15 -25.97
CA LYS A 151 -8.66 9.36 -26.84
C LYS A 151 -7.45 9.85 -26.04
N GLU A 152 -7.65 10.83 -25.17
CA GLU A 152 -6.62 11.36 -24.27
C GLU A 152 -6.04 10.26 -23.36
N ILE A 153 -6.90 9.44 -22.74
CA ILE A 153 -6.50 8.30 -21.91
C ILE A 153 -5.62 7.33 -22.71
N ARG A 154 -6.00 7.03 -23.94
CA ARG A 154 -5.24 6.13 -24.83
C ARG A 154 -3.88 6.71 -25.19
N GLU A 155 -3.82 8.00 -25.50
CA GLU A 155 -2.56 8.69 -25.77
C GLU A 155 -1.64 8.66 -24.56
N ASN A 156 -2.16 8.98 -23.36
CA ASN A 156 -1.43 8.89 -22.10
C ASN A 156 -0.93 7.48 -21.80
N PHE A 157 -1.77 6.46 -22.03
CA PHE A 157 -1.38 5.07 -21.89
C PHE A 157 -0.21 4.73 -22.82
N MET A 158 -0.32 5.05 -24.12
CA MET A 158 0.75 4.79 -25.09
C MET A 158 2.05 5.51 -24.71
N LEU A 159 1.98 6.75 -24.22
CA LEU A 159 3.14 7.48 -23.70
C LEU A 159 3.79 6.76 -22.50
N SER A 160 2.98 6.25 -21.56
CA SER A 160 3.49 5.49 -20.41
C SER A 160 4.20 4.18 -20.82
N ARG A 161 3.85 3.64 -22.00
CA ARG A 161 4.43 2.41 -22.56
C ARG A 161 5.63 2.64 -23.48
N LYS A 162 5.90 3.86 -23.98
CA LYS A 162 7.10 4.12 -24.81
C LYS A 162 8.41 3.70 -24.13
N GLY A 163 8.53 3.92 -22.81
CA GLY A 163 9.69 3.46 -22.04
C GLY A 163 9.84 1.93 -21.97
N TYR A 164 8.75 1.18 -22.14
CA TYR A 164 8.78 -0.29 -22.22
C TYR A 164 9.46 -0.80 -23.49
N GLU A 165 9.25 -0.11 -24.62
CA GLU A 165 9.84 -0.48 -25.92
C GLU A 165 11.36 -0.35 -25.90
N GLU A 166 11.89 0.61 -25.14
CA GLU A 166 13.33 0.84 -24.97
C GLU A 166 13.95 -0.10 -23.93
N ASN A 167 13.26 -0.35 -22.81
CA ASN A 167 13.69 -1.31 -21.79
C ASN A 167 12.48 -1.86 -20.99
N PRO A 168 12.25 -3.19 -20.96
CA PRO A 168 11.15 -3.79 -20.20
C PRO A 168 11.16 -3.50 -18.69
N GLN A 169 12.29 -3.01 -18.15
CA GLN A 169 12.43 -2.59 -16.75
C GLN A 169 12.10 -1.10 -16.52
N ASN A 170 11.98 -0.28 -17.56
CA ASN A 170 11.73 1.17 -17.49
C ASN A 170 10.24 1.54 -17.56
N VAL A 171 9.36 0.66 -17.08
CA VAL A 171 7.93 0.98 -17.01
C VAL A 171 7.66 1.80 -15.76
N ASN A 172 7.27 3.06 -15.94
CA ASN A 172 6.92 3.97 -14.86
C ASN A 172 5.70 3.47 -14.06
N SER A 173 4.66 3.01 -14.76
CA SER A 173 3.42 2.50 -14.16
C SER A 173 3.05 1.13 -14.74
N ALA A 174 3.30 0.04 -14.02
CA ALA A 174 2.90 -1.30 -14.48
C ALA A 174 1.37 -1.41 -14.65
N MET A 175 0.62 -0.84 -13.70
CA MET A 175 -0.84 -0.76 -13.71
C MET A 175 -1.29 0.65 -14.11
N PHE A 176 -2.11 0.77 -15.15
CA PHE A 176 -2.67 2.03 -15.61
C PHE A 176 -4.17 2.08 -15.30
N LEU A 177 -4.57 2.91 -14.32
CA LEU A 177 -5.96 3.11 -13.91
C LEU A 177 -6.39 4.52 -14.29
N ALA A 178 -7.39 4.64 -15.16
CA ALA A 178 -7.93 5.93 -15.56
C ALA A 178 -9.34 6.15 -15.03
N THR A 179 -9.64 7.38 -14.64
CA THR A 179 -10.97 7.85 -14.23
C THR A 179 -11.26 9.21 -14.89
N SER A 180 -12.45 9.75 -14.71
CA SER A 180 -12.78 11.10 -15.20
C SER A 180 -11.95 12.22 -14.55
N TYR A 181 -11.54 12.04 -13.30
CA TYR A 181 -10.67 13.01 -12.60
C TYR A 181 -9.17 12.76 -12.79
N ASP A 182 -8.77 11.58 -13.27
CA ASP A 182 -7.36 11.20 -13.51
C ASP A 182 -7.23 10.35 -14.77
N LYS A 183 -7.04 11.03 -15.90
CA LYS A 183 -6.89 10.40 -17.23
C LYS A 183 -5.47 9.89 -17.51
N ALA A 184 -4.51 10.31 -16.70
CA ALA A 184 -3.08 10.00 -16.88
C ALA A 184 -2.57 8.92 -15.92
N SER A 185 -3.43 8.41 -15.03
CA SER A 185 -3.09 7.41 -14.02
C SER A 185 -1.99 7.88 -13.06
N GLU A 186 -2.01 9.18 -12.71
CA GLU A 186 -1.02 9.80 -11.82
C GLU A 186 -1.32 9.64 -10.34
N ALA A 187 -2.59 9.43 -9.96
CA ALA A 187 -3.01 9.51 -8.57
C ALA A 187 -2.61 8.27 -7.76
N TRP A 188 -2.96 7.08 -8.25
CA TRP A 188 -2.96 5.86 -7.43
C TRP A 188 -1.95 4.79 -7.83
N THR A 189 -1.52 4.77 -9.10
CA THR A 189 -0.63 3.71 -9.62
C THR A 189 0.63 4.22 -10.31
N LYS A 190 1.00 5.48 -10.03
CA LYS A 190 2.15 6.17 -10.63
C LYS A 190 3.50 5.46 -10.47
N PHE A 191 3.69 4.74 -9.36
CA PHE A 191 4.94 4.06 -9.05
C PHE A 191 4.68 2.60 -8.68
N SER A 192 4.19 1.81 -9.64
CA SER A 192 4.02 0.37 -9.48
C SER A 192 5.05 -0.37 -10.37
N PRO A 193 6.19 -0.81 -9.83
CA PRO A 193 7.17 -1.58 -10.58
C PRO A 193 6.58 -2.89 -11.14
N ASN A 194 6.97 -3.25 -12.36
CA ASN A 194 6.54 -4.49 -13.02
C ASN A 194 6.76 -5.75 -12.16
N SER A 195 7.85 -5.81 -11.39
CA SER A 195 8.13 -6.95 -10.50
C SER A 195 7.09 -7.11 -9.40
N MET A 196 6.57 -5.99 -8.88
CA MET A 196 5.56 -5.97 -7.82
C MET A 196 4.21 -6.41 -8.36
N LEU A 197 3.84 -5.91 -9.55
CA LEU A 197 2.62 -6.34 -10.23
C LEU A 197 2.64 -7.84 -10.56
N LYS A 198 3.73 -8.39 -11.10
CA LYS A 198 3.83 -9.83 -11.39
C LYS A 198 3.63 -10.69 -10.15
N ARG A 199 4.20 -10.28 -9.02
CA ARG A 199 4.02 -10.98 -7.74
C ARG A 199 2.56 -10.90 -7.26
N LEU A 200 1.95 -9.72 -7.35
CA LEU A 200 0.54 -9.49 -7.03
C LEU A 200 -0.37 -10.39 -7.88
N MET A 201 -0.16 -10.42 -9.21
CA MET A 201 -0.93 -11.26 -10.15
C MET A 201 -0.81 -12.75 -9.80
N ALA A 202 0.40 -13.22 -9.48
CA ALA A 202 0.62 -14.62 -9.10
C ALA A 202 -0.14 -14.99 -7.82
N TYR A 203 -0.08 -14.13 -6.79
CA TYR A 203 -0.84 -14.33 -5.55
C TYR A 203 -2.35 -14.29 -5.80
N ALA A 204 -2.81 -13.37 -6.65
CA ALA A 204 -4.22 -13.24 -7.02
C ALA A 204 -4.71 -14.50 -7.74
N GLY A 205 -3.95 -15.02 -8.71
CA GLY A 205 -4.30 -16.23 -9.45
C GLY A 205 -4.33 -17.48 -8.55
N SER A 206 -3.33 -17.66 -7.69
CA SER A 206 -3.33 -18.74 -6.71
C SER A 206 -4.50 -18.64 -5.72
N SER A 207 -4.80 -17.43 -5.24
CA SER A 207 -5.93 -17.18 -4.31
C SER A 207 -7.28 -17.41 -5.00
N ALA A 208 -7.43 -16.97 -6.25
CA ALA A 208 -8.65 -17.19 -7.03
C ALA A 208 -8.91 -18.68 -7.25
N ASN A 209 -7.86 -19.45 -7.60
CA ASN A 209 -7.97 -20.90 -7.78
C ASN A 209 -8.32 -21.62 -6.46
N LEU A 210 -7.70 -21.22 -5.34
CA LEU A 210 -8.03 -21.77 -4.03
C LEU A 210 -9.48 -21.45 -3.64
N LEU A 211 -9.92 -20.20 -3.82
CA LEU A 211 -11.28 -19.77 -3.51
C LEU A 211 -12.32 -20.47 -4.39
N THR A 212 -12.03 -20.66 -5.69
CA THR A 212 -12.90 -21.45 -6.57
C THR A 212 -13.09 -22.88 -6.04
N LYS A 213 -12.00 -23.56 -5.64
CA LYS A 213 -12.09 -24.90 -5.05
C LYS A 213 -12.93 -24.92 -3.77
N LEU A 214 -12.71 -23.95 -2.87
CA LEU A 214 -13.47 -23.85 -1.62
C LEU A 214 -14.97 -23.65 -1.84
N ILE A 215 -15.35 -22.87 -2.85
CA ILE A 215 -16.76 -22.66 -3.21
C ILE A 215 -17.39 -23.93 -3.79
N LEU A 216 -16.65 -24.69 -4.59
CA LEU A 216 -17.17 -25.91 -5.24
C LEU A 216 -17.25 -27.10 -4.29
N GLU A 217 -16.29 -27.22 -3.38
CA GLU A 217 -16.14 -28.38 -2.50
C GLU A 217 -17.00 -28.30 -1.21
N ASP A 218 -17.68 -27.16 -0.96
CA ASP A 218 -18.52 -26.88 0.24
C ASP A 218 -17.87 -27.34 1.57
N HIS A 219 -16.58 -27.10 1.72
CA HIS A 219 -15.81 -27.53 2.88
C HIS A 219 -15.77 -26.47 3.98
N SER A 220 -16.05 -26.90 5.22
CA SER A 220 -15.92 -26.14 6.46
C SER A 220 -14.48 -26.07 7.00
N ASP A 221 -13.48 -26.35 6.16
CA ASP A 221 -12.07 -26.35 6.54
C ASP A 221 -11.56 -24.92 6.80
N SER A 222 -11.58 -24.51 8.06
CA SER A 222 -11.12 -23.21 8.53
C SER A 222 -9.72 -22.88 8.02
N TYR A 223 -8.81 -23.85 8.01
CA TYR A 223 -7.40 -23.60 7.67
C TYR A 223 -7.23 -23.17 6.21
N ARG A 224 -7.97 -23.78 5.28
CA ARG A 224 -7.90 -23.39 3.86
C ARG A 224 -8.48 -21.99 3.61
N TRP A 225 -9.50 -21.59 4.37
CA TRP A 225 -10.01 -20.22 4.34
C TRP A 225 -9.00 -19.22 4.90
N GLU A 226 -8.29 -19.57 5.98
CA GLU A 226 -7.22 -18.74 6.53
C GLU A 226 -6.07 -18.56 5.54
N CYS A 227 -5.71 -19.60 4.78
CA CYS A 227 -4.67 -19.55 3.74
C CYS A 227 -4.94 -18.48 2.66
N LEU A 228 -6.21 -18.12 2.40
CA LEU A 228 -6.52 -17.01 1.47
C LEU A 228 -5.97 -15.67 1.96
N PHE A 229 -5.82 -15.49 3.27
CA PHE A 229 -5.41 -14.25 3.92
C PHE A 229 -4.09 -14.41 4.71
N ARG A 230 -3.34 -15.51 4.48
CA ARG A 230 -2.06 -15.75 5.12
C ARG A 230 -0.94 -15.67 4.09
N THR A 231 0.00 -14.74 4.30
CA THR A 231 1.15 -14.59 3.40
C THR A 231 2.18 -15.70 3.60
N PRO A 232 2.67 -16.36 2.54
CA PRO A 232 3.79 -17.28 2.62
C PRO A 232 5.10 -16.51 2.80
N LEU A 233 5.53 -16.33 4.05
CA LEU A 233 6.73 -15.56 4.41
C LEU A 233 8.04 -16.12 3.81
N ASN A 234 8.06 -17.41 3.47
CA ASN A 234 9.20 -18.07 2.81
C ASN A 234 9.51 -17.54 1.40
N ASN A 235 8.62 -16.74 0.82
CA ASN A 235 8.82 -16.08 -0.47
C ASN A 235 9.67 -14.81 -0.39
N TYR A 236 10.00 -14.34 0.82
CA TYR A 236 10.89 -13.19 1.04
C TYR A 236 12.33 -13.65 1.29
N ASP A 237 13.29 -12.75 1.08
CA ASP A 237 14.70 -13.03 1.31
C ASP A 237 15.06 -12.85 2.79
N ALA A 238 14.44 -11.88 3.45
CA ALA A 238 14.45 -11.73 4.90
C ALA A 238 13.07 -11.28 5.40
N VAL A 239 12.80 -11.51 6.69
CA VAL A 239 11.54 -11.14 7.35
C VAL A 239 11.85 -10.48 8.69
N ILE A 240 11.28 -9.30 8.90
CA ILE A 240 11.27 -8.59 10.17
C ILE A 240 9.93 -8.89 10.85
N LEU A 241 9.98 -9.42 12.06
CA LEU A 241 8.81 -9.60 12.92
C LEU A 241 8.75 -8.44 13.92
N LEU A 242 7.56 -7.92 14.14
CA LEU A 242 7.29 -6.75 14.99
C LEU A 242 6.59 -7.16 16.29
N HIS A 243 6.74 -6.34 17.33
CA HIS A 243 5.99 -6.52 18.57
C HIS A 243 4.53 -6.10 18.36
N ARG A 244 3.61 -7.05 18.50
CA ARG A 244 2.18 -6.85 18.21
C ARG A 244 1.58 -5.76 19.08
N GLU A 245 1.91 -5.73 20.37
CA GLU A 245 1.42 -4.70 21.29
C GLU A 245 1.91 -3.29 20.99
N LYS A 246 2.83 -3.14 20.02
CA LYS A 246 3.37 -1.85 19.57
C LYS A 246 2.82 -1.40 18.21
N LEU A 247 1.97 -2.21 17.58
CA LEU A 247 1.23 -1.79 16.39
C LEU A 247 0.11 -0.82 16.76
N PRO A 248 -0.32 0.07 15.85
CA PRO A 248 -1.40 1.03 16.15
C PRO A 248 -2.76 0.34 16.34
N TYR A 249 -2.98 -0.79 15.66
CA TYR A 249 -4.23 -1.54 15.70
C TYR A 249 -3.98 -3.06 15.80
N PRO A 250 -3.44 -3.56 16.92
CA PRO A 250 -3.12 -4.97 17.09
C PRO A 250 -4.32 -5.91 16.86
N GLN A 251 -5.53 -5.46 17.18
CA GLN A 251 -6.77 -6.21 16.99
C GLN A 251 -7.16 -6.42 15.52
N ARG A 252 -6.51 -5.72 14.56
CA ARG A 252 -6.73 -5.91 13.13
C ARG A 252 -5.86 -7.01 12.53
N LEU A 253 -4.86 -7.50 13.26
CA LEU A 253 -4.02 -8.61 12.82
C LEU A 253 -4.89 -9.87 12.69
N LEU A 254 -4.99 -10.42 11.47
CA LEU A 254 -5.76 -11.64 11.24
C LEU A 254 -5.08 -12.85 11.86
N PHE A 255 -3.79 -13.03 11.54
CA PHE A 255 -3.01 -14.18 11.97
C PHE A 255 -1.65 -13.72 12.46
N PRO A 256 -1.25 -14.14 13.67
CA PRO A 256 0.12 -14.13 14.15
C PRO A 256 1.15 -14.55 13.09
N SER A 257 2.10 -13.66 12.74
CA SER A 257 3.25 -14.06 11.93
C SER A 257 4.26 -14.80 12.80
N GLU A 258 4.63 -16.00 12.35
CA GLU A 258 5.63 -16.85 13.00
C GLU A 258 6.54 -17.45 11.94
N LEU A 259 7.83 -17.54 12.26
CA LEU A 259 8.85 -18.06 11.37
C LEU A 259 9.68 -19.08 12.13
N HIS A 260 9.70 -20.31 11.63
CA HIS A 260 10.47 -21.42 12.20
C HIS A 260 11.69 -21.79 11.35
N GLN A 261 11.96 -21.02 10.30
CA GLN A 261 13.02 -21.27 9.31
C GLN A 261 13.86 -20.01 9.13
N GLY A 262 15.11 -20.19 8.69
CA GLY A 262 16.06 -19.10 8.47
C GLY A 262 17.03 -18.85 9.62
N VAL A 263 18.04 -18.03 9.35
CA VAL A 263 19.03 -17.60 10.32
C VAL A 263 18.46 -16.43 11.12
N HIS A 264 18.37 -16.56 12.45
CA HIS A 264 17.94 -15.48 13.33
C HIS A 264 19.09 -14.48 13.50
N VAL A 265 18.96 -13.31 12.88
CA VAL A 265 20.02 -12.30 12.79
C VAL A 265 20.01 -11.33 13.97
N ALA A 266 18.81 -10.91 14.38
CA ALA A 266 18.64 -9.94 15.47
C ALA A 266 17.38 -10.26 16.27
N ARG A 267 17.45 -10.04 17.59
CA ARG A 267 16.33 -10.15 18.52
C ARG A 267 16.16 -8.85 19.27
N GLY A 268 14.93 -8.34 19.33
CA GLY A 268 14.62 -7.08 20.02
C GLY A 268 13.62 -7.27 21.15
N ASN A 269 13.80 -6.48 22.21
CA ASN A 269 12.83 -6.40 23.32
C ASN A 269 11.83 -5.28 23.04
N ALA A 270 10.58 -5.45 23.48
CA ALA A 270 9.55 -4.44 23.31
C ALA A 270 9.87 -3.20 24.16
N SER A 271 9.68 -2.01 23.56
CA SER A 271 9.85 -0.74 24.26
C SER A 271 8.82 -0.60 25.39
N LYS A 272 9.22 0.02 26.51
CA LYS A 272 8.27 0.45 27.55
C LYS A 272 7.76 1.88 27.33
N GLY A 273 8.31 2.61 26.36
CA GLY A 273 8.04 4.03 26.14
C GLY A 273 6.83 4.33 25.25
N PHE A 274 6.34 3.34 24.50
CA PHE A 274 5.19 3.52 23.60
C PHE A 274 4.10 2.49 23.87
N HIS A 275 2.85 2.97 23.91
CA HIS A 275 1.64 2.15 23.95
C HIS A 275 0.62 2.71 22.97
N PRO A 276 0.00 1.88 22.11
CA PRO A 276 -0.92 2.36 21.07
C PRO A 276 -2.27 2.83 21.62
N PHE A 277 -2.58 2.51 22.88
CA PHE A 277 -3.80 2.91 23.56
C PHE A 277 -3.45 3.73 24.80
N LEU A 278 -4.30 4.73 25.09
CA LEU A 278 -4.27 5.41 26.37
C LEU A 278 -4.68 4.43 27.47
N LEU A 279 -3.87 4.35 28.52
CA LEU A 279 -4.12 3.50 29.67
C LEU A 279 -5.05 4.21 30.67
N PRO A 280 -5.80 3.48 31.52
CA PRO A 280 -6.63 4.08 32.56
C PRO A 280 -5.87 5.08 33.47
N GLY A 281 -4.57 4.86 33.68
CA GLY A 281 -3.70 5.76 34.43
C GLY A 281 -3.43 7.10 33.74
N ASP A 282 -3.50 7.16 32.40
CA ASP A 282 -3.25 8.38 31.64
C ASP A 282 -4.37 9.42 31.82
N PHE A 283 -5.59 8.97 32.10
CA PHE A 283 -6.76 9.82 32.35
C PHE A 283 -6.73 10.54 33.69
N LYS A 284 -5.77 10.25 34.57
CA LYS A 284 -5.61 10.92 35.88
C LYS A 284 -4.81 12.23 35.79
N GLY A 285 -4.16 12.50 34.65
CA GLY A 285 -3.38 13.72 34.41
C GLY A 285 -4.22 14.93 34.02
N SER A 286 -3.56 16.05 33.76
CA SER A 286 -4.24 17.24 33.21
C SER A 286 -4.74 16.96 31.78
N SER A 287 -5.72 17.75 31.33
CA SER A 287 -6.20 17.68 29.94
C SER A 287 -5.10 18.00 28.92
N GLU A 288 -4.06 18.73 29.31
CA GLU A 288 -2.94 19.10 28.46
C GLU A 288 -1.92 17.96 28.33
N ASP A 289 -1.67 17.22 29.41
CA ASP A 289 -0.83 16.02 29.37
C ASP A 289 -1.42 14.92 28.49
N LEU A 290 -2.74 14.74 28.57
CA LEU A 290 -3.47 13.82 27.70
C LEU A 290 -3.37 14.22 26.23
N ARG A 291 -3.46 15.52 25.93
CA ARG A 291 -3.32 16.05 24.57
C ARG A 291 -1.94 15.77 23.98
N ASN A 292 -0.89 15.94 24.77
CA ASN A 292 0.49 15.65 24.35
C ASN A 292 0.75 14.16 24.14
N LYS A 293 -0.05 13.27 24.76
CA LYS A 293 0.04 11.81 24.56
C LYS A 293 -0.71 11.30 23.33
N VAL A 294 -1.69 12.05 22.81
CA VAL A 294 -2.45 11.64 21.63
C VAL A 294 -1.68 12.00 20.36
N LEU A 295 -1.16 10.98 19.69
CA LEU A 295 -0.43 11.13 18.43
C LEU A 295 -1.38 10.91 17.24
N VAL A 296 -1.96 11.99 16.71
CA VAL A 296 -2.89 11.93 15.57
C VAL A 296 -2.15 11.49 14.31
N ASN A 297 -2.71 10.50 13.62
CA ASN A 297 -2.16 9.95 12.38
C ASN A 297 -0.73 9.37 12.54
N PHE A 298 -0.34 9.00 13.76
CA PHE A 298 0.93 8.32 14.02
C PHE A 298 0.77 6.81 13.84
N ASP A 299 1.58 6.24 12.95
CA ASP A 299 1.68 4.81 12.72
C ASP A 299 3.17 4.39 12.79
N PRO A 300 3.59 3.67 13.85
CA PRO A 300 4.99 3.28 14.03
C PRO A 300 5.49 2.36 12.89
N LEU A 301 4.62 1.57 12.26
CA LEU A 301 4.99 0.76 11.10
C LEU A 301 5.35 1.65 9.92
N ARG A 302 4.53 2.67 9.64
CA ARG A 302 4.78 3.61 8.53
C ARG A 302 6.03 4.44 8.78
N CYS A 303 6.26 4.90 10.01
CA CYS A 303 7.50 5.59 10.36
C CYS A 303 8.71 4.70 10.14
N PHE A 304 8.69 3.48 10.71
CA PHE A 304 9.78 2.52 10.58
C PHE A 304 10.09 2.17 9.12
N VAL A 305 9.06 1.82 8.33
CA VAL A 305 9.24 1.54 6.91
C VAL A 305 9.75 2.77 6.17
N GLY A 306 9.21 3.96 6.43
CA GLY A 306 9.63 5.20 5.77
C GLY A 306 11.09 5.55 6.05
N ASP A 307 11.60 5.28 7.25
CA ASP A 307 13.02 5.48 7.58
C ASP A 307 13.89 4.47 6.83
N LEU A 308 13.48 3.20 6.76
CA LEU A 308 14.19 2.18 5.99
C LEU A 308 14.16 2.43 4.48
N GLU A 309 13.05 2.91 3.92
CA GLU A 309 12.96 3.26 2.50
C GLU A 309 13.90 4.42 2.16
N LYS A 310 14.04 5.42 3.05
CA LYS A 310 15.00 6.52 2.84
C LYS A 310 16.45 6.04 2.88
N GLU A 311 16.80 5.19 3.84
CA GLU A 311 18.17 4.75 4.06
C GLU A 311 18.62 3.63 3.10
N TYR A 312 17.69 2.75 2.68
CA TYR A 312 18.00 1.50 1.96
C TYR A 312 17.26 1.33 0.62
N SER A 313 16.72 2.41 0.05
CA SER A 313 15.96 2.39 -1.23
C SER A 313 16.62 1.62 -2.37
N ASN A 314 17.95 1.66 -2.46
CA ASN A 314 18.71 1.00 -3.52
C ASN A 314 19.08 -0.47 -3.20
N THR A 315 19.01 -0.86 -1.92
CA THR A 315 19.53 -2.15 -1.44
C THR A 315 18.45 -3.22 -1.42
N PHE A 316 17.24 -2.88 -0.97
CA PHE A 316 16.14 -3.82 -0.90
C PHE A 316 14.78 -3.14 -1.00
N LYS A 317 13.76 -3.93 -1.33
CA LYS A 317 12.36 -3.53 -1.31
C LYS A 317 11.65 -4.10 -0.10
N LEU A 318 10.76 -3.30 0.47
CA LEU A 318 9.97 -3.64 1.65
C LEU A 318 8.54 -4.00 1.26
N TRP A 319 7.98 -4.96 2.00
CA TRP A 319 6.63 -5.47 1.81
C TRP A 319 5.96 -5.54 3.18
N TYR A 320 4.83 -4.89 3.35
CA TYR A 320 4.17 -4.80 4.65
C TYR A 320 2.66 -4.69 4.52
N ASP A 321 1.97 -4.90 5.63
CA ASP A 321 0.53 -4.79 5.81
C ASP A 321 0.22 -3.54 6.64
N CYS A 322 -0.27 -2.48 6.00
CA CYS A 322 -0.65 -1.24 6.67
C CYS A 322 -1.92 -1.35 7.53
N LEU A 323 -2.65 -2.47 7.46
CA LEU A 323 -3.88 -2.71 8.21
C LEU A 323 -3.61 -3.56 9.47
N GLY A 324 -2.41 -3.44 10.04
CA GLY A 324 -2.04 -4.02 11.33
C GLY A 324 -1.28 -5.34 11.26
N GLY A 325 -0.50 -5.58 10.19
CA GLY A 325 0.38 -6.75 10.16
C GLY A 325 1.58 -6.61 11.09
N ASP A 326 2.05 -7.74 11.59
CA ASP A 326 3.18 -7.86 12.51
C ASP A 326 4.47 -8.34 11.82
N ALA A 327 4.51 -8.30 10.50
CA ALA A 327 5.67 -8.70 9.70
C ALA A 327 5.94 -7.74 8.54
N VAL A 328 7.22 -7.55 8.26
CA VAL A 328 7.72 -6.85 7.08
C VAL A 328 8.62 -7.80 6.30
N GLY A 329 8.26 -8.08 5.06
CA GLY A 329 9.07 -8.86 4.12
C GLY A 329 10.10 -7.98 3.43
N ILE A 330 11.28 -8.54 3.18
CA ILE A 330 12.37 -7.91 2.43
C ILE A 330 12.65 -8.73 1.19
N THR A 331 12.84 -8.06 0.05
CA THR A 331 13.45 -8.66 -1.15
C THR A 331 14.64 -7.84 -1.59
N TRP A 332 15.78 -8.49 -1.83
CA TRP A 332 16.99 -7.81 -2.27
C TRP A 332 16.79 -7.11 -3.63
N GLY A 333 17.38 -5.93 -3.77
CA GLY A 333 17.42 -5.19 -5.03
C GLY A 333 18.26 -5.92 -6.08
N GLY A 334 17.95 -5.71 -7.37
CA GLY A 334 18.64 -6.34 -8.50
C GLY A 334 20.07 -5.83 -8.73
N CYS A 335 20.54 -4.84 -7.97
CA CYS A 335 21.90 -4.29 -8.07
C CYS A 335 22.71 -4.59 -6.82
N ILE A 336 23.29 -5.79 -6.77
CA ILE A 336 24.66 -5.94 -6.26
C ILE A 336 25.53 -6.17 -7.50
N SER A 337 25.44 -5.25 -8.48
CA SER A 337 26.27 -5.30 -9.68
C SER A 337 27.62 -4.71 -9.33
N LYS A 338 28.67 -5.55 -9.35
CA LYS A 338 30.04 -5.04 -9.53
C LYS A 338 30.07 -4.31 -10.85
N LYS A 339 29.92 -2.98 -10.84
CA LYS A 339 30.27 -2.15 -11.99
C LYS A 339 31.77 -2.36 -12.23
N ARG A 340 32.11 -3.18 -13.22
CA ARG A 340 33.41 -3.12 -13.91
C ARG A 340 33.43 -1.78 -14.64
N GLY A 341 33.98 -0.77 -13.97
CA GLY A 341 34.24 0.56 -14.52
C GLY A 341 34.95 1.34 -13.44
N ARG A 342 36.23 1.64 -13.65
CA ARG A 342 37.07 2.43 -12.75
C ARG A 342 36.42 3.79 -12.45
N GLU A 343 36.65 4.24 -11.22
CA GLU A 343 36.44 5.61 -10.69
C GLU A 343 34.99 5.99 -10.31
N GLU A 344 34.61 5.68 -9.05
CA GLU A 344 34.36 6.64 -7.95
C GLU A 344 33.49 5.99 -6.84
N ALA A 345 33.98 6.09 -5.59
CA ALA A 345 33.43 5.62 -4.31
C ALA A 345 33.19 4.10 -4.15
N ASP A 346 34.07 3.47 -3.37
CA ASP A 346 33.85 2.14 -2.77
C ASP A 346 32.61 2.16 -1.87
N GLU A 347 31.42 1.89 -2.42
CA GLU A 347 30.33 1.33 -1.61
C GLU A 347 30.73 -0.10 -1.24
N GLU A 348 31.39 -0.26 -0.09
CA GLU A 348 31.61 -1.56 0.53
C GLU A 348 30.26 -2.30 0.56
N VAL A 349 30.19 -3.43 -0.15
CA VAL A 349 29.02 -4.32 -0.11
C VAL A 349 28.92 -4.85 1.31
N LYS A 350 28.16 -4.15 2.18
CA LYS A 350 27.90 -4.57 3.55
C LYS A 350 27.36 -6.00 3.53
N ASP A 351 27.89 -6.85 4.42
CA ASP A 351 27.37 -8.20 4.61
C ASP A 351 25.87 -8.12 4.91
N PRO A 352 25.00 -8.87 4.22
CA PRO A 352 23.55 -8.84 4.42
C PRO A 352 23.13 -9.04 5.87
N ILE A 353 23.91 -9.80 6.64
CA ILE A 353 23.68 -9.99 8.07
C ILE A 353 23.91 -8.69 8.84
N ASP A 354 25.01 -7.98 8.56
CA ASP A 354 25.31 -6.71 9.24
C ASP A 354 24.33 -5.61 8.85
N LEU A 355 23.91 -5.57 7.59
CA LEU A 355 22.82 -4.70 7.14
C LEU A 355 21.52 -4.98 7.93
N LEU A 356 21.14 -6.25 8.07
CA LEU A 356 19.95 -6.63 8.82
C LEU A 356 20.09 -6.37 10.34
N LYS A 357 21.30 -6.43 10.89
CA LYS A 357 21.56 -5.96 12.28
C LYS A 357 21.35 -4.46 12.41
N ASP A 358 21.80 -3.67 11.44
CA ASP A 358 21.57 -2.22 11.42
C ASP A 358 20.07 -1.90 11.34
N VAL A 359 19.31 -2.60 10.49
CA VAL A 359 17.83 -2.53 10.46
C VAL A 359 17.23 -2.85 11.84
N GLY A 360 17.77 -3.85 12.54
CA GLY A 360 17.36 -4.19 13.91
C GLY A 360 17.62 -3.06 14.91
N LYS A 361 18.69 -2.29 14.74
CA LYS A 361 19.00 -1.11 15.57
C LYS A 361 18.02 0.03 15.30
N VAL A 362 17.71 0.31 14.04
CA VAL A 362 16.72 1.34 13.65
C VAL A 362 15.37 1.04 14.29
N GLY A 363 14.96 -0.23 14.28
CA GLY A 363 13.71 -0.70 14.87
C GLY A 363 13.74 -1.00 16.37
N THR A 364 14.71 -0.48 17.13
CA THR A 364 14.87 -0.80 18.56
C THR A 364 13.57 -0.53 19.33
N GLY A 365 13.08 -1.52 20.07
CA GLY A 365 11.84 -1.39 20.84
C GLY A 365 10.55 -1.70 20.06
N PHE A 366 10.62 -1.79 18.74
CA PHE A 366 9.49 -2.13 17.86
C PHE A 366 9.67 -3.48 17.17
N VAL A 367 10.90 -3.80 16.75
CA VAL A 367 11.28 -5.08 16.15
C VAL A 367 11.38 -6.17 17.21
N ARG A 368 10.70 -7.29 16.97
CA ARG A 368 10.74 -8.51 17.78
C ARG A 368 11.90 -9.42 17.37
N GLY A 369 12.09 -9.62 16.07
CA GLY A 369 13.19 -10.41 15.55
C GLY A 369 13.34 -10.29 14.04
N ILE A 370 14.54 -10.55 13.54
CA ILE A 370 14.87 -10.49 12.11
C ILE A 370 15.45 -11.82 11.68
N TYR A 371 14.91 -12.36 10.59
CA TYR A 371 15.28 -13.66 10.06
C TYR A 371 15.72 -13.54 8.61
N LEU A 372 16.91 -14.04 8.32
CA LEU A 372 17.44 -14.17 6.97
C LEU A 372 17.07 -15.56 6.42
N LEU A 373 16.32 -15.58 5.31
CA LEU A 373 15.84 -16.81 4.67
C LEU A 373 16.69 -17.17 3.45
N LYS A 374 17.06 -16.17 2.64
CA LYS A 374 17.84 -16.34 1.41
C LYS A 374 18.93 -15.27 1.35
N ALA A 375 20.16 -15.71 1.15
CA ALA A 375 21.26 -14.80 0.87
C ALA A 375 21.01 -14.06 -0.47
N PRO A 376 21.52 -12.82 -0.64
CA PRO A 376 21.41 -12.11 -1.90
C PRO A 376 22.05 -12.93 -3.01
N ARG A 377 21.40 -12.94 -4.17
CA ARG A 377 21.96 -13.55 -5.37
C ARG A 377 23.18 -12.71 -5.80
N ARG A 378 24.38 -13.24 -5.60
CA ARG A 378 25.59 -12.68 -6.22
C ARG A 378 25.50 -12.99 -7.72
N SER A 379 25.26 -11.97 -8.55
CA SER A 379 25.35 -12.08 -10.02
C SER A 379 26.78 -12.00 -10.49
#